data_AF-A0A520MTF5-F1
#
_entry.id   AF-A0A520MTF5-F1
#
_cell.length_a   1.000
_cell.length_b   1.000
_cell.length_c   1.000
_cell.angle_alpha   90.00
_cell.angle_beta   90.00
_cell.angle_gamma   90.00
#
_symmetry.space_group_name_H-M   'P 1'
#
loop_
_entity.id
_entity.type
_entity.pdbx_description
1 polymer ?
#
loop_
_entity_poly.entity_id
_entity_poly.type
_entity_poly.pdbx_seq_one_letter_code
_entity_poly.pdbx_strand_id
1 'polypeptide(L)'
;MINKYLNNLINALREENEANTVMLDNFYKYLETEDKLYLKLANKQLREILKGAGFGILLVLPFSPITIPYLFKRAEKLGIDIIPSWYKKLDLNDDENKLK
;
A
#
# COMPACT_ATOMS: atom_id res chain seq x y z
N MET A 1 -15.27 8.30 -0.69
CA MET A 1 -13.92 8.44 -1.29
C MET A 1 -13.16 7.12 -1.32
N ILE A 2 -12.94 6.46 -0.17
CA ILE A 2 -12.19 5.18 -0.06
C ILE A 2 -12.75 4.06 -0.96
N ASN A 3 -14.08 3.89 -1.02
CA ASN A 3 -14.72 2.89 -1.89
C ASN A 3 -14.44 3.09 -3.38
N LYS A 4 -14.22 4.33 -3.84
CA LYS A 4 -13.93 4.60 -5.26
C LYS A 4 -12.56 4.09 -5.65
N TYR A 5 -11.55 4.29 -4.80
CA TYR A 5 -10.19 3.81 -5.04
C TYR A 5 -10.14 2.28 -5.00
N LEU A 6 -10.77 1.65 -4.02
CA LEU A 6 -10.90 0.19 -3.94
C LEU A 6 -11.62 -0.38 -5.17
N ASN A 7 -12.72 0.23 -5.61
CA ASN A 7 -13.41 -0.21 -6.82
C ASN A 7 -12.56 -0.05 -8.08
N ASN A 8 -11.78 1.03 -8.20
CA ASN A 8 -10.86 1.22 -9.32
C ASN A 8 -9.73 0.17 -9.33
N LEU A 9 -9.20 -0.18 -8.16
CA LEU A 9 -8.21 -1.25 -8.03
C LEU A 9 -8.80 -2.60 -8.41
N ILE A 10 -9.98 -2.91 -7.88
CA ILE A 10 -10.70 -4.16 -8.18
C ILE A 10 -10.97 -4.24 -9.68
N ASN A 11 -11.40 -3.16 -10.33
CA ASN A 11 -11.63 -3.14 -11.77
C ASN A 11 -10.33 -3.33 -12.57
N ALA A 12 -9.24 -2.66 -12.19
CA ALA A 12 -7.94 -2.82 -12.85
C ALA A 12 -7.33 -4.22 -12.68
N LEU A 13 -7.65 -4.90 -11.58
CA LEU A 13 -7.25 -6.31 -11.35
C LEU A 13 -8.22 -7.31 -11.99
N ARG A 14 -9.52 -6.97 -12.08
CA ARG A 14 -10.57 -7.78 -12.72
C ARG A 14 -10.50 -7.76 -14.23
N GLU A 15 -9.92 -6.73 -14.83
CA GLU A 15 -9.50 -6.81 -16.22
C GLU A 15 -8.47 -7.94 -16.32
N GLU A 16 -8.95 -9.12 -16.71
CA GLU A 16 -8.14 -10.29 -16.98
C GLU A 16 -7.36 -10.02 -18.26
N ASN A 17 -6.21 -9.38 -18.10
CA ASN A 17 -5.27 -9.12 -19.18
C ASN A 17 -4.08 -10.07 -19.07
N GLU A 18 -3.47 -10.35 -20.21
CA GLU A 18 -2.29 -11.23 -20.31
C GLU A 18 -1.18 -10.82 -19.35
N ALA A 19 -1.00 -9.52 -19.10
CA ALA A 19 0.01 -9.01 -18.18
C ALA A 19 -0.27 -9.35 -16.71
N ASN A 20 -1.54 -9.35 -16.27
CA ASN A 20 -1.94 -9.74 -14.91
C ASN A 20 -1.70 -11.24 -14.67
N THR A 21 -1.97 -12.08 -15.68
CA THR A 21 -1.66 -13.51 -15.65
C THR A 21 -0.16 -13.74 -15.56
N VAL A 22 0.63 -13.06 -16.41
CA VAL A 22 2.10 -13.12 -16.38
C VAL A 22 2.67 -12.61 -15.05
N MET A 23 2.05 -11.60 -14.42
CA MET A 23 2.46 -11.13 -13.09
C MET A 23 2.31 -12.23 -12.04
N LEU A 24 1.16 -12.91 -12.01
CA LEU A 24 0.89 -13.97 -11.05
C LEU A 24 1.81 -15.18 -11.28
N ASP A 25 2.02 -15.57 -12.54
CA ASP A 25 2.98 -16.62 -12.90
C ASP A 25 4.40 -16.31 -12.40
N ASN A 26 4.85 -15.06 -12.52
CA ASN A 26 6.13 -14.63 -11.95
C ASN A 26 6.15 -14.67 -10.41
N PHE A 27 5.04 -14.35 -9.73
CA PHE A 27 4.97 -14.53 -8.27
C PHE A 27 5.08 -16.01 -7.88
N TYR A 28 4.36 -16.90 -8.57
CA TYR A 28 4.46 -18.34 -8.34
C TYR A 28 5.88 -18.86 -8.58
N LYS A 29 6.52 -18.49 -9.70
CA LYS A 29 7.92 -18.86 -9.99
C LYS A 29 8.90 -18.36 -8.93
N TYR A 30 8.71 -17.16 -8.40
CA TYR A 30 9.52 -16.68 -7.28
C TYR A 30 9.37 -17.56 -6.03
N LEU A 31 8.15 -17.98 -5.69
CA LEU A 31 7.91 -18.84 -4.52
C LEU A 31 8.55 -20.23 -4.69
N GLU A 32 8.67 -20.73 -5.91
CA GLU A 32 9.30 -22.03 -6.20
C GLU A 32 10.83 -21.96 -6.27
N THR A 33 11.37 -20.85 -6.79
CA THR A 33 12.80 -20.76 -7.15
C THR A 33 13.62 -19.83 -6.25
N GLU A 34 12.95 -18.96 -5.49
CA GLU A 34 13.53 -17.84 -4.74
C GLU A 34 14.34 -16.85 -5.62
N ASP A 35 14.29 -16.97 -6.96
CA ASP A 35 14.99 -16.06 -7.86
C ASP A 35 14.30 -14.70 -7.90
N LYS A 36 15.03 -13.70 -7.40
CA LYS A 36 14.61 -12.30 -7.30
C LYS A 36 14.28 -11.67 -8.65
N LEU A 37 14.73 -12.25 -9.78
CA LEU A 37 14.33 -11.83 -11.12
C LEU A 37 12.80 -11.89 -11.28
N TYR A 38 12.18 -13.01 -10.91
CA TYR A 38 10.74 -13.20 -11.04
C TYR A 38 9.96 -12.24 -10.12
N LEU A 39 10.43 -12.06 -8.88
CA LEU A 39 9.86 -11.05 -7.97
C LEU A 39 9.95 -9.63 -8.54
N LYS A 40 11.07 -9.27 -9.19
CA LYS A 40 11.26 -7.97 -9.82
C LYS A 40 10.30 -7.76 -11.00
N LEU A 41 10.10 -8.80 -11.82
CA LEU A 41 9.16 -8.77 -12.95
C LEU A 41 7.71 -8.63 -12.47
N ALA A 42 7.30 -9.43 -11.48
CA ALA A 42 5.97 -9.35 -10.89
C ALA A 42 5.69 -7.98 -10.26
N ASN A 43 6.63 -7.48 -9.44
CA ASN A 43 6.51 -6.16 -8.83
C ASN A 43 6.46 -5.02 -9.86
N LYS A 44 7.17 -5.14 -10.98
CA LYS A 44 7.10 -4.15 -12.07
C LYS A 44 5.68 -4.08 -12.63
N GLN A 45 5.07 -5.22 -12.92
CA GLN A 45 3.71 -5.26 -13.46
C GLN A 45 2.66 -4.76 -12.45
N LEU A 46 2.76 -5.16 -11.19
CA LEU A 46 1.89 -4.66 -10.12
C LEU A 46 1.94 -3.14 -9.98
N ARG A 47 3.13 -2.54 -10.14
CA ARG A 47 3.29 -1.08 -10.14
C ARG A 47 2.53 -0.44 -11.29
N GLU A 48 2.58 -0.99 -12.50
CA GLU A 48 1.83 -0.44 -13.64
C GLU A 48 0.31 -0.52 -13.42
N ILE A 49 -0.20 -1.63 -12.86
CA ILE A 49 -1.63 -1.76 -12.48
C ILE A 49 -2.02 -0.68 -11.47
N LEU A 50 -1.21 -0.47 -10.43
CA LEU A 50 -1.46 0.56 -9.42
C LEU A 50 -1.39 1.99 -10.01
N LYS A 51 -0.51 2.27 -10.98
CA LYS A 51 -0.51 3.57 -11.69
C LYS A 51 -1.81 3.76 -12.46
N GLY A 52 -2.21 2.76 -13.24
CA GLY A 52 -3.45 2.79 -14.04
C GLY A 52 -4.71 2.95 -13.18
N ALA A 53 -4.75 2.33 -12.00
CA ALA A 53 -5.85 2.43 -11.05
C ALA A 53 -5.90 3.76 -10.26
N GLY A 54 -4.93 4.68 -10.47
CA GLY A 54 -4.88 5.97 -9.80
C GLY A 54 -4.17 5.94 -8.43
N PHE A 55 -3.40 4.88 -8.14
CA PHE A 55 -2.61 4.72 -6.92
C PHE A 55 -1.13 5.13 -7.09
N GLY A 56 -0.83 6.01 -8.05
CA GLY A 56 0.54 6.49 -8.30
C GLY A 56 1.25 7.02 -7.04
N ILE A 57 0.51 7.57 -6.08
CA ILE A 57 1.05 8.03 -4.79
C ILE A 57 1.55 6.89 -3.88
N LEU A 58 0.90 5.72 -3.91
CA LEU A 58 1.35 4.54 -3.15
C LEU A 58 2.62 3.92 -3.73
N LEU A 59 2.88 4.13 -5.02
CA LEU A 59 4.08 3.61 -5.69
C LEU A 59 5.33 4.42 -5.43
N VAL A 60 5.14 5.71 -5.16
CA VAL A 60 6.19 6.61 -4.67
C VAL A 60 6.45 6.37 -3.18
N LEU A 61 5.53 5.72 -2.44
CA LEU A 61 5.59 5.68 -0.99
C LEU A 61 5.51 4.27 -0.38
N PRO A 62 6.66 3.69 -0.03
CA PRO A 62 6.78 2.88 1.18
C PRO A 62 7.15 3.81 2.37
N PHE A 63 6.43 3.74 3.48
CA PHE A 63 6.89 4.08 4.85
C PHE A 63 7.96 5.19 5.02
N SER A 64 7.76 6.41 4.52
CA SER A 64 8.75 7.49 4.70
C SER A 64 8.60 8.19 6.07
N PRO A 65 9.69 8.34 6.87
CA PRO A 65 9.73 9.11 8.12
C PRO A 65 9.28 10.58 7.99
N ILE A 66 9.17 11.11 6.76
CA ILE A 66 8.81 12.51 6.49
C ILE A 66 7.33 12.63 6.13
N THR A 67 6.79 11.66 5.40
CA THR A 67 5.47 11.77 4.80
C THR A 67 4.36 11.64 5.83
N ILE A 68 4.50 10.73 6.80
CA ILE A 68 3.55 10.61 7.91
C ILE A 68 3.48 11.95 8.67
N PRO A 69 4.60 12.53 9.18
CA PRO A 69 4.56 13.85 9.81
C PRO A 69 3.99 14.97 8.93
N TYR A 70 4.29 14.97 7.63
CA TYR A 70 3.77 15.99 6.72
C TYR A 70 2.24 15.92 6.56
N LEU A 71 1.70 14.71 6.37
CA LEU A 71 0.27 14.49 6.19
C LEU A 71 -0.50 14.82 7.49
N PHE A 72 0.04 14.43 8.65
CA PHE A 72 -0.49 14.79 9.96
C PHE A 72 -0.53 16.31 10.16
N LYS A 73 0.58 17.01 9.90
CA LYS A 73 0.63 18.49 10.00
C LYS A 73 -0.36 19.20 9.09
N ARG A 74 -0.68 18.62 7.93
CA ARG A 74 -1.68 19.19 7.01
C ARG A 74 -3.10 18.89 7.44
N ALA A 75 -3.37 17.69 7.95
CA ALA A 75 -4.68 17.30 8.46
C ALA A 75 -5.07 18.07 9.73
N GLU A 76 -4.13 18.27 10.65
CA GLU A 76 -4.32 19.08 11.87
C GLU A 76 -4.70 20.53 11.52
N LYS A 77 -3.99 21.15 10.56
CA LYS A 77 -4.31 22.51 10.08
C LYS A 77 -5.71 22.64 9.49
N LEU A 78 -6.29 21.54 9.01
CA LEU A 78 -7.61 21.50 8.41
C LEU A 78 -8.68 20.98 9.39
N GLY A 79 -8.30 20.65 10.63
CA GLY A 79 -9.20 20.09 11.64
C GLY A 79 -9.72 18.70 11.30
N ILE A 80 -9.00 17.92 10.49
CA ILE A 80 -9.41 16.59 10.02
C ILE A 80 -8.70 15.52 10.85
N ASP A 81 -9.46 14.68 11.54
CA ASP A 81 -8.92 13.49 12.20
C ASP A 81 -8.66 12.39 11.16
N ILE A 82 -7.40 12.18 10.82
CA ILE A 82 -6.95 11.14 9.89
C ILE A 82 -6.36 9.92 10.61
N ILE A 83 -6.34 9.92 11.96
CA ILE A 83 -5.71 8.86 12.75
C ILE A 83 -6.68 7.68 12.83
N PRO A 84 -6.33 6.50 12.27
CA PRO A 84 -7.20 5.35 12.33
C PRO A 84 -7.37 4.85 13.77
N SER A 85 -8.56 4.34 14.09
CA SER A 85 -8.86 3.83 15.44
C SER A 85 -7.93 2.70 15.89
N TRP A 86 -7.43 1.87 14.99
CA TRP A 86 -6.44 0.84 15.30
C TRP A 86 -5.06 1.43 15.64
N TYR A 87 -4.68 2.57 15.08
CA TYR A 87 -3.43 3.26 15.41
C TYR A 87 -3.50 3.88 16.81
N LYS A 88 -4.64 4.51 17.15
CA LYS A 88 -4.90 5.02 18.52
C LYS A 88 -4.82 3.91 19.57
N LYS A 89 -5.14 2.66 19.19
CA LYS A 89 -5.03 1.49 20.08
C LYS A 89 -3.60 0.96 20.23
N LEU A 90 -2.71 1.24 19.28
CA LEU A 90 -1.29 0.89 19.41
C LEU A 90 -0.59 1.83 20.42
N ASP A 91 -0.97 3.11 20.43
CA ASP A 91 -0.44 4.13 21.36
C ASP A 91 -0.88 3.87 22.82
N LEU A 92 -2.02 3.21 23.03
CA LEU A 92 -2.57 2.92 24.37
C LEU A 92 -1.92 1.72 25.09
N ASN A 93 -1.02 0.98 24.43
CA ASN A 93 -0.34 -0.17 25.05
C ASN A 93 1.08 0.17 25.59
N ASP A 94 1.59 1.37 25.31
CA ASP A 94 2.93 1.79 25.75
C ASP A 94 2.95 2.54 27.10
N ASP A 95 1.78 2.95 27.61
CA ASP A 95 1.66 3.61 28.92
C ASP A 95 1.67 2.63 30.11
N GLU A 96 1.41 1.33 29.88
CA GLU A 96 1.45 0.31 30.93
C GLU A 96 2.88 -0.10 31.35
N ASN A 97 3.91 0.30 30.59
CA ASN A 97 5.31 -0.07 30.83
C ASN A 97 6.23 1.11 31.25
N LYS A 98 5.67 2.26 31.65
CA LYS A 98 6.48 3.41 32.09
C LYS A 98 6.41 3.76 33.58
N LEU A 99 5.78 2.92 34.41
CA LEU A 99 5.82 3.06 35.87
C LEU A 99 5.89 1.69 36.59
N LYS A 100 6.97 0.92 36.35
CA LYS A 100 7.54 -0.03 37.33
C LYS A 100 9.04 -0.16 37.13
#